data_AF-A0A937LEI7-F1
#
_entry.id   AF-A0A937LEI7-F1
#
_cell.length_a   1.000
_cell.length_b   1.000
_cell.length_c   1.000
_cell.angle_alpha   90.00
_cell.angle_beta   90.00
_cell.angle_gamma   90.00
#
_symmetry.space_group_name_H-M   'P 1'
#
loop_
_entity.id
_entity.type
_entity.pdbx_description
1 polymer ?
#
loop_
_entity_poly.entity_id
_entity_poly.type
_entity_poly.pdbx_seq_one_letter_code
_entity_poly.pdbx_strand_id
1 'polypeptide(L)'
;MRRLLIGGSPDQGRYPASEVNDGACPEKPDQLSGADMFVASKGKDRVLDFSLSEGDKIVVSGDFDIVEKGKHVIVAHDRGKMKILDVSAQEINASIIDQV
;
A
#
# COMPACT_ATOMS: atom_id res chain seq x y z
N MET A 1 45.50 41.97 16.70
CA MET A 1 44.24 42.06 15.91
C MET A 1 44.54 42.52 14.49
N ARG A 2 44.84 41.62 13.55
CA ARG A 2 44.89 41.87 12.09
C ARG A 2 44.55 40.57 11.34
N ARG A 3 43.55 40.64 10.46
CA ARG A 3 43.10 39.61 9.51
C ARG A 3 44.17 39.34 8.45
N LEU A 4 44.23 38.11 7.93
CA LEU A 4 44.72 37.84 6.57
C LEU A 4 43.97 36.64 5.96
N LEU A 5 43.28 36.88 4.84
CA LEU A 5 42.65 35.89 3.97
C LEU A 5 43.69 35.36 2.98
N ILE A 6 43.79 34.03 2.80
CA ILE A 6 44.23 33.31 1.58
C ILE A 6 43.68 31.88 1.72
N GLY A 7 43.06 31.18 0.77
CA GLY A 7 42.71 31.40 -0.62
C GLY A 7 42.16 30.05 -1.08
N GLY A 8 40.85 29.97 -1.33
CA GLY A 8 40.20 28.77 -1.87
C GLY A 8 40.41 28.71 -3.38
N SER A 9 40.92 27.58 -3.86
CA SER A 9 41.23 27.27 -5.25
C SER A 9 40.07 27.56 -6.22
N PRO A 10 40.34 28.02 -7.45
CA PRO A 10 39.36 28.09 -8.52
C PRO A 10 39.41 26.79 -9.33
N ASP A 11 38.31 26.07 -9.46
CA ASP A 11 38.09 25.32 -10.69
C ASP A 11 36.60 25.23 -11.03
N GLN A 12 36.37 25.28 -12.32
CA GLN A 12 35.20 25.86 -12.94
C GLN A 12 34.08 24.82 -13.05
N GLY A 13 32.92 25.15 -12.50
CA GLY A 13 31.69 24.39 -12.70
C GLY A 13 30.50 25.30 -12.51
N ARG A 14 30.23 26.15 -13.50
CA ARG A 14 28.97 26.87 -13.61
C ARG A 14 27.84 25.84 -13.80
N TYR A 15 27.26 25.38 -12.71
CA TYR A 15 25.89 24.93 -12.73
C TYR A 15 25.08 26.17 -12.33
N PRO A 16 24.24 26.74 -13.20
CA PRO A 16 23.28 27.74 -12.73
C PRO A 16 22.49 27.09 -11.59
N ALA A 17 22.29 27.83 -10.51
CA ALA A 17 21.41 27.44 -9.43
C ALA A 17 20.01 27.22 -10.04
N SER A 18 19.73 25.99 -10.46
CA SER A 18 18.38 25.53 -10.70
C SER A 18 17.65 25.74 -9.38
N GLU A 19 16.58 26.51 -9.46
CA GLU A 19 15.70 26.96 -8.38
C GLU A 19 15.78 26.07 -7.13
N VAL A 20 15.98 26.73 -5.99
CA VAL A 20 15.54 26.17 -4.72
C VAL A 20 14.06 25.82 -4.87
N ASN A 21 13.77 24.55 -5.15
CA ASN A 21 12.41 24.04 -5.03
C ASN A 21 12.15 23.92 -3.53
N ASP A 22 11.80 25.06 -2.93
CA ASP A 22 11.32 25.17 -1.57
C ASP A 22 10.08 24.28 -1.42
N GLY A 23 10.22 23.15 -0.73
CA GLY A 23 9.12 22.62 0.07
C GLY A 23 7.88 22.15 -0.68
N ALA A 24 8.04 21.35 -1.73
CA ALA A 24 7.03 20.36 -2.07
C ALA A 24 7.71 19.00 -2.13
N CYS A 25 7.60 18.20 -1.05
CA CYS A 25 7.40 16.76 -1.29
C CYS A 25 6.33 16.73 -2.37
N PRO A 26 6.57 16.13 -3.56
CA PRO A 26 5.56 16.08 -4.60
C PRO A 26 4.29 15.63 -3.90
N GLU A 27 3.25 16.47 -3.95
CA GLU A 27 1.95 16.13 -3.38
C GLU A 27 1.70 14.71 -3.84
N LYS A 28 1.70 13.77 -2.88
CA LYS A 28 1.33 12.39 -3.19
C LYS A 28 0.03 12.55 -3.97
N PRO A 29 -0.11 11.91 -5.16
CA PRO A 29 -1.34 12.06 -5.91
C PRO A 29 -2.50 11.91 -4.94
N ASP A 30 -3.43 12.88 -4.91
CA ASP A 30 -4.62 12.96 -4.06
C ASP A 30 -5.53 11.75 -4.28
N GLN A 31 -5.02 10.60 -3.89
CA GLN A 31 -5.62 9.29 -3.82
C GLN A 31 -5.10 8.70 -2.51
N LEU A 32 -5.37 9.40 -1.41
CA LEU A 32 -5.58 8.76 -0.12
C LEU A 32 -6.90 7.96 -0.20
N SER A 33 -7.05 7.09 -1.19
CA SER A 33 -8.03 6.02 -1.07
C SER A 33 -7.49 5.15 0.06
N GLY A 34 -8.26 4.94 1.12
CA GLY A 34 -7.95 3.97 2.17
C GLY A 34 -7.97 2.52 1.67
N ALA A 35 -7.68 2.30 0.39
CA ALA A 35 -7.69 1.03 -0.29
C ALA A 35 -6.49 0.20 0.17
N ASP A 36 -6.76 -0.72 1.08
CA ASP A 36 -5.79 -1.68 1.58
C ASP A 36 -5.72 -2.93 0.70
N MET A 37 -4.54 -3.55 0.69
CA MET A 37 -4.31 -4.81 -0.01
C MET A 37 -3.96 -5.91 1.00
N PHE A 38 -4.89 -6.83 1.19
CA PHE A 38 -4.75 -7.96 2.10
C PHE A 38 -4.26 -9.19 1.35
N VAL A 39 -3.04 -9.65 1.62
CA VAL A 39 -2.47 -10.84 0.96
C VAL A 39 -2.69 -12.08 1.81
N ALA A 40 -3.53 -13.00 1.34
CA ALA A 40 -3.78 -14.29 1.96
C ALA A 40 -2.59 -15.24 1.71
N SER A 41 -1.58 -15.16 2.58
CA SER A 41 -0.29 -15.84 2.36
C SER A 41 -0.19 -17.20 3.05
N LYS A 42 -0.27 -17.24 4.39
CA LYS A 42 -0.22 -18.46 5.21
C LYS A 42 -0.87 -18.23 6.57
N GLY A 43 -1.45 -19.29 7.15
CA GLY A 43 -1.88 -19.26 8.55
C GLY A 43 -3.36 -18.97 8.73
N LYS A 44 -3.71 -18.28 9.83
CA LYS A 44 -5.10 -17.97 10.22
C LYS A 44 -5.22 -16.48 10.47
N ASP A 45 -5.64 -15.75 9.45
CA ASP A 45 -5.70 -14.30 9.49
C ASP A 45 -7.13 -13.81 9.76
N ARG A 46 -7.23 -12.61 10.34
CA ARG A 46 -8.51 -11.94 10.59
C ARG A 46 -8.41 -10.49 10.13
N VAL A 47 -9.34 -10.11 9.26
CA VAL A 47 -9.52 -8.73 8.80
C VAL A 47 -10.81 -8.20 9.43
N LEU A 48 -10.73 -7.03 10.07
CA LEU A 48 -11.83 -6.48 10.87
C LEU A 48 -12.55 -5.31 10.18
N ASP A 49 -11.88 -4.64 9.27
CA ASP A 49 -12.21 -3.33 8.72
C ASP A 49 -12.17 -3.31 7.18
N PHE A 50 -12.44 -4.45 6.56
CA PHE A 50 -12.49 -4.55 5.10
C PHE A 50 -13.65 -3.73 4.51
N SER A 51 -13.36 -2.88 3.54
CA SER A 51 -14.33 -2.02 2.88
C SER A 51 -14.14 -1.97 1.36
N LEU A 52 -15.08 -2.60 0.63
CA LEU A 52 -15.10 -2.52 -0.84
C LEU A 52 -15.27 -1.07 -1.31
N SER A 53 -16.01 -0.25 -0.57
CA SER A 53 -16.20 1.18 -0.88
C SER A 53 -14.93 2.02 -0.74
N GLU A 54 -14.00 1.61 0.12
CA GLU A 54 -12.69 2.27 0.26
C GLU A 54 -11.69 1.80 -0.79
N GLY A 55 -12.00 0.69 -1.47
CA GLY A 55 -11.21 0.11 -2.55
C GLY A 55 -10.36 -1.08 -2.12
N ASP A 56 -10.65 -1.66 -0.95
CA ASP A 56 -9.89 -2.78 -0.41
C ASP A 56 -9.93 -4.00 -1.30
N LYS A 57 -8.79 -4.67 -1.37
CA LYS A 57 -8.57 -5.84 -2.22
C LYS A 57 -7.97 -6.97 -1.44
N ILE A 58 -8.42 -8.19 -1.75
CA ILE A 58 -7.83 -9.40 -1.19
C ILE A 58 -7.08 -10.11 -2.30
N VAL A 59 -5.80 -10.36 -2.08
CA VAL A 59 -4.96 -11.10 -3.00
C VAL A 59 -4.79 -12.51 -2.48
N VAL A 60 -5.18 -13.48 -3.28
CA VAL A 60 -4.99 -14.90 -2.99
C VAL A 60 -4.17 -15.51 -4.12
N SER A 61 -3.29 -16.44 -3.78
CA SER A 61 -2.49 -17.17 -4.77
C SER A 61 -2.84 -18.65 -4.71
N GLY A 62 -3.19 -19.23 -5.86
CA GLY A 62 -3.57 -20.64 -6.01
C GLY A 62 -5.04 -20.91 -5.71
N ASP A 63 -5.40 -22.19 -5.61
CA ASP A 63 -6.78 -22.61 -5.40
C ASP A 63 -7.34 -22.08 -4.07
N PHE A 64 -8.54 -21.52 -4.12
CA PHE A 64 -9.23 -20.97 -2.96
C PHE A 64 -10.73 -21.26 -2.97
N ASP A 65 -11.28 -21.32 -1.77
CA ASP A 65 -12.70 -21.45 -1.50
C ASP A 65 -13.20 -20.25 -0.69
N ILE A 66 -14.35 -19.71 -1.06
CA ILE A 66 -15.03 -18.65 -0.32
C ILE A 66 -16.24 -19.25 0.39
N VAL A 67 -16.26 -19.13 1.72
CA VAL A 67 -17.33 -19.66 2.57
C VAL A 67 -17.93 -18.54 3.41
N GLU A 68 -19.19 -18.21 3.15
CA GLU A 68 -19.96 -17.27 3.97
C GLU A 68 -20.55 -17.97 5.20
N LYS A 69 -20.37 -17.38 6.38
CA LYS A 69 -20.92 -17.87 7.65
C LYS A 69 -21.53 -16.75 8.47
N GLY A 70 -22.79 -16.43 8.20
CA GLY A 70 -23.48 -15.33 8.89
C GLY A 70 -22.78 -14.01 8.57
N LYS A 71 -22.33 -13.27 9.59
CA LYS A 71 -21.66 -11.95 9.43
C LYS A 71 -20.16 -12.02 9.14
N HIS A 72 -19.66 -13.13 8.60
CA HIS A 72 -18.25 -13.21 8.22
C HIS A 72 -18.06 -14.11 7.02
N VAL A 73 -17.08 -13.74 6.20
CA VAL A 73 -16.63 -14.52 5.05
C VAL A 73 -15.28 -15.13 5.38
N ILE A 74 -15.08 -16.38 4.99
CA ILE A 74 -13.81 -17.08 5.13
C ILE A 74 -13.30 -17.36 3.73
N VAL A 75 -12.11 -16.84 3.44
CA VAL A 75 -11.34 -17.19 2.25
C VAL A 75 -10.35 -18.26 2.68
N ALA A 76 -10.58 -19.50 2.28
CA ALA A 76 -9.70 -20.63 2.53
C ALA A 76 -8.85 -20.90 1.30
N HIS A 77 -7.58 -21.24 1.51
CA HIS A 77 -6.66 -21.61 0.43
C HIS A 77 -5.69 -22.67 0.98
N ASP A 78 -4.90 -23.30 0.12
CA ASP A 78 -4.04 -24.43 0.51
C ASP A 78 -3.11 -24.17 1.70
N ARG A 79 -2.73 -22.90 1.92
CA ARG A 79 -1.75 -22.51 2.92
C ARG A 79 -2.38 -21.87 4.17
N GLY A 80 -3.69 -21.67 4.20
CA GLY A 80 -4.31 -20.94 5.30
C GLY A 80 -5.77 -20.58 5.10
N LYS A 81 -6.26 -19.74 6.00
CA LYS A 81 -7.58 -19.14 5.89
C LYS A 81 -7.59 -17.72 6.44
N MET A 82 -8.24 -16.83 5.71
CA MET A 82 -8.49 -15.46 6.11
C MET A 82 -9.96 -15.31 6.44
N LYS A 83 -10.27 -14.80 7.63
CA LYS A 83 -11.64 -14.49 8.04
C LYS A 83 -11.86 -12.98 8.00
N ILE A 84 -12.78 -12.53 7.16
CA ILE A 84 -13.19 -11.14 7.06
C ILE A 84 -14.55 -10.97 7.76
N LEU A 85 -14.68 -9.96 8.60
CA LEU A 85 -15.89 -9.68 9.37
C LEU A 85 -16.74 -8.61 8.68
N ASP A 86 -18.05 -8.67 8.94
CA ASP A 86 -19.06 -7.69 8.52
C ASP A 86 -19.07 -7.39 7.01
N VAL A 87 -18.71 -8.39 6.22
CA VAL A 87 -18.71 -8.37 4.75
C VAL A 87 -19.56 -9.51 4.18
N SER A 88 -20.13 -9.31 3.00
CA SER A 88 -20.84 -10.35 2.24
C SER A 88 -19.91 -11.10 1.30
N ALA A 89 -20.24 -12.35 0.93
CA ALA A 89 -19.43 -13.05 -0.07
C ALA A 89 -19.45 -12.39 -1.45
N GLN A 90 -20.50 -11.63 -1.78
CA GLN A 90 -20.57 -10.89 -3.04
C GLN A 90 -19.50 -9.81 -3.12
N GLU A 91 -19.30 -9.05 -2.03
CA GLU A 91 -18.26 -8.02 -1.97
C GLU A 91 -16.87 -8.63 -2.05
N ILE A 92 -16.65 -9.76 -1.36
CA ILE A 92 -15.37 -10.48 -1.42
C ILE A 92 -15.10 -11.03 -2.83
N ASN A 93 -16.10 -11.58 -3.51
CA ASN A 93 -15.95 -12.03 -4.89
C ASN A 93 -15.63 -10.87 -5.85
N ALA A 94 -16.11 -9.67 -5.58
CA ALA A 94 -15.82 -8.48 -6.38
C ALA A 94 -14.44 -7.88 -6.09
N SER A 95 -13.87 -8.10 -4.89
CA SER A 95 -12.58 -7.54 -4.46
C SER A 95 -11.40 -8.48 -4.61
N ILE A 96 -11.64 -9.78 -4.78
CA ILE A 96 -10.59 -10.78 -4.83
C ILE A 96 -9.78 -10.67 -6.13
N ILE A 97 -8.47 -10.76 -5.99
CA ILE A 97 -7.50 -10.80 -7.08
C ILE A 97 -6.80 -12.13 -6.99
N ASP A 98 -7.04 -12.97 -7.99
CA ASP A 98 -6.34 -14.23 -8.16
C ASP A 98 -4.95 -13.96 -8.78
N GLN A 99 -3.90 -14.21 -7.99
CA GLN A 99 -2.54 -14.25 -8.51
C GLN A 99 -2.25 -15.64 -9.06
N VAL A 100 -2.48 -15.78 -10.37
CA VAL A 100 -2.13 -16.95 -11.19
C VAL A 100 -0.63 -17.10 -11.34
#